data_AF-A0A7D5P7Q4-F1
#
_entry.id   AF-A0A7D5P7Q4-F1
#
_cell.length_a   1.000
_cell.length_b   1.000
_cell.length_c   1.000
_cell.angle_alpha   90.00
_cell.angle_beta   90.00
_cell.angle_gamma   90.00
#
_symmetry.space_group_name_H-M   'P 1'
#
loop_
_entity.id
_entity.type
_entity.pdbx_description
1 polymer ?
#
loop_
_entity_poly.entity_id
_entity_poly.type
_entity_poly.pdbx_seq_one_letter_code
_entity_poly.pdbx_strand_id
1 'polypeptide(L)'
;MHPLEQLEFPSRVAKRAQYEAFEFTLSSNGVVVRNGSHANPAEHEYLVTVEDSVPAICECPADKQYDSACKHRVAVAIRRPLLDAIAVTDESQPVAADGGQVTSSVGESDTENDSVTNTRPGSSQSALASPDDEDCPECLDDFPCWECVRTGRRDLPE
;
A
#
# COMPACT_ATOMS: atom_id res chain seq x y z
N MET A 1 2.09 17.12 -13.64
CA MET A 1 1.41 16.33 -14.69
C MET A 1 1.20 14.93 -14.15
N HIS A 2 0.07 14.27 -14.38
CA HIS A 2 -0.13 12.91 -13.85
C HIS A 2 0.65 11.92 -14.73
N PRO A 3 1.45 10.98 -14.18
CA PRO A 3 2.23 10.02 -14.99
C PRO A 3 1.42 9.25 -16.04
N LEU A 4 0.17 8.90 -15.72
CA LEU A 4 -0.80 8.30 -16.65
C LEU A 4 -1.08 9.12 -17.92
N GLU A 5 -1.02 10.45 -17.88
CA GLU A 5 -1.27 11.29 -19.06
C GLU A 5 -0.17 11.15 -20.11
N GLN A 6 0.98 10.58 -19.72
CA GLN A 6 2.14 10.36 -20.58
C GLN A 6 2.16 8.94 -21.18
N LEU A 7 1.20 8.09 -20.83
CA LEU A 7 1.11 6.72 -21.33
C LEU A 7 -0.06 6.57 -22.30
N GLU A 8 0.19 5.95 -23.45
CA GLU A 8 -0.88 5.55 -24.38
C GLU A 8 -1.31 4.11 -24.08
N PHE A 9 -2.60 3.89 -23.80
CA PHE A 9 -3.15 2.57 -23.52
C PHE A 9 -4.66 2.50 -23.81
N PRO A 10 -5.19 1.32 -24.20
CA PRO A 10 -6.62 1.15 -24.42
C PRO A 10 -7.39 1.07 -23.09
N SER A 11 -8.68 1.41 -23.10
CA SER A 11 -9.55 1.38 -21.92
C SER A 11 -9.63 0.01 -21.22
N ARG A 12 -9.50 -1.08 -21.98
CA ARG A 12 -9.43 -2.44 -21.42
C ARG A 12 -8.20 -2.64 -20.54
N VAL A 13 -7.05 -2.08 -20.93
CA VAL A 13 -5.81 -2.17 -20.16
C VAL A 13 -5.93 -1.37 -18.87
N ALA A 14 -6.52 -0.17 -18.93
CA ALA A 14 -6.80 0.65 -17.75
C ALA A 14 -7.64 -0.09 -16.71
N LYS A 15 -8.75 -0.72 -17.13
CA LYS A 15 -9.60 -1.52 -16.24
C LYS A 15 -8.83 -2.68 -15.62
N ARG A 16 -8.05 -3.42 -16.40
CA ARG A 16 -7.24 -4.54 -15.87
C ARG A 16 -6.17 -4.07 -14.89
N ALA A 17 -5.53 -2.92 -15.15
CA ALA A 17 -4.55 -2.31 -14.26
C ALA A 17 -5.15 -1.90 -12.89
N GLN A 18 -6.46 -1.63 -12.85
CA GLN A 18 -7.19 -1.28 -11.63
C GLN A 18 -7.66 -2.51 -10.85
N TYR A 19 -8.26 -3.51 -11.52
CA TYR A 19 -8.97 -4.59 -10.85
C TYR A 19 -8.19 -5.90 -10.69
N GLU A 20 -7.09 -6.10 -11.41
CA GLU A 20 -6.26 -7.29 -11.21
C GLU A 20 -5.50 -7.21 -9.88
N ALA A 21 -5.28 -8.39 -9.28
CA ALA A 21 -4.63 -8.53 -7.98
C ALA A 21 -3.11 -8.38 -8.11
N PHE A 22 -2.65 -7.17 -8.41
CA PHE A 22 -1.21 -6.87 -8.48
C PHE A 22 -0.62 -6.64 -7.09
N GLU A 23 0.50 -7.31 -6.86
CA GLU A 23 1.40 -7.06 -5.74
C GLU A 23 2.65 -6.33 -6.25
N PHE A 24 3.16 -5.39 -5.47
CA PHE A 24 4.25 -4.51 -5.87
C PHE A 24 5.40 -4.63 -4.88
N THR A 25 6.61 -4.79 -5.41
CA THR A 25 7.85 -4.77 -4.62
C THR A 25 8.78 -3.72 -5.21
N LEU A 26 9.28 -2.80 -4.37
CA LEU A 26 10.27 -1.81 -4.79
C LEU A 26 11.63 -2.49 -4.99
N SER A 27 12.31 -2.13 -6.06
CA SER A 27 13.65 -2.60 -6.41
C SER A 27 14.53 -1.40 -6.72
N SER A 28 15.86 -1.59 -6.73
CA SER A 28 16.81 -0.52 -7.09
C SER A 28 16.57 0.03 -8.50
N ASN A 29 16.04 -0.80 -9.40
CA ASN A 29 15.91 -0.48 -10.83
C ASN A 29 14.44 -0.21 -11.23
N GLY A 30 13.51 -0.08 -10.28
CA GLY A 30 12.09 0.17 -10.55
C GLY A 30 11.13 -0.61 -9.63
N VAL A 31 10.02 -1.09 -10.19
CA VAL A 31 8.99 -1.85 -9.44
C VAL A 31 8.82 -3.23 -10.02
N VAL A 32 8.93 -4.25 -9.18
CA VAL A 32 8.54 -5.61 -9.52
C VAL A 32 7.04 -5.76 -9.30
N VAL A 33 6.33 -6.13 -10.36
CA VAL A 33 4.88 -6.31 -10.37
C VAL A 33 4.55 -7.79 -10.52
N ARG A 34 3.90 -8.36 -9.49
CA ARG A 34 3.45 -9.75 -9.49
C ARG A 34 1.94 -9.82 -9.63
N ASN A 35 1.44 -10.60 -10.60
CA ASN A 35 0.00 -10.80 -10.74
C ASN A 35 -0.49 -12.00 -9.92
N GLY A 36 -1.07 -11.72 -8.75
CA GLY A 36 -1.69 -12.70 -7.86
C GLY A 36 -2.99 -13.32 -8.39
N SER A 37 -3.52 -12.86 -9.53
CA SER A 37 -4.72 -13.46 -10.13
C SER A 37 -4.47 -14.82 -10.81
N HIS A 38 -3.20 -15.21 -11.00
CA HIS A 38 -2.84 -16.48 -11.64
C HIS A 38 -2.64 -17.60 -10.60
N ALA A 39 -2.84 -18.85 -11.02
CA ALA A 39 -2.62 -20.01 -10.16
C ALA A 39 -1.15 -20.11 -9.68
N ASN A 40 -0.19 -19.66 -10.51
CA ASN A 40 1.22 -19.55 -10.17
C ASN A 40 1.67 -18.07 -10.27
N PRO A 41 1.53 -17.26 -9.21
CA PRO A 41 1.90 -15.85 -9.23
C PRO A 41 3.38 -15.62 -9.53
N ALA A 42 4.27 -16.51 -9.09
CA ALA A 42 5.72 -16.39 -9.28
C ALA A 42 6.16 -16.43 -10.77
N GLU A 43 5.38 -17.07 -11.64
CA GLU A 43 5.63 -17.08 -13.10
C GLU A 43 5.09 -15.80 -13.79
N HIS A 44 4.41 -14.94 -13.03
CA HIS A 44 3.74 -13.72 -13.51
C HIS A 44 4.28 -12.49 -12.78
N GLU A 45 5.60 -12.48 -12.59
CA GLU A 45 6.36 -11.39 -11.98
C GLU A 45 7.20 -10.70 -13.05
N TYR A 46 7.10 -9.38 -13.14
CA TYR A 46 7.77 -8.58 -14.18
C TYR A 46 8.32 -7.30 -13.58
N LEU A 47 9.56 -6.95 -13.93
CA LEU A 47 10.15 -5.66 -13.59
C LEU A 47 9.58 -4.57 -14.51
N VAL A 48 9.20 -3.46 -13.90
CA VAL A 48 8.82 -2.21 -14.56
C VAL A 48 9.87 -1.17 -14.20
N THR A 49 10.65 -0.73 -15.19
CA THR A 49 11.62 0.34 -15.03
C THR A 49 10.90 1.69 -15.10
N VAL A 50 11.27 2.60 -14.20
CA VAL A 50 10.72 3.95 -14.12
C VAL A 50 11.81 4.93 -14.50
N GLU A 51 11.52 5.83 -15.44
CA GLU A 51 12.40 6.89 -15.91
C GLU A 51 11.65 8.21 -15.80
N ASP A 52 12.28 9.26 -15.26
CA ASP A 52 11.67 10.58 -15.08
C ASP A 52 10.27 10.54 -14.45
N SER A 53 10.08 9.69 -13.42
CA SER A 53 8.79 9.44 -12.73
C SER A 53 7.68 8.80 -13.59
N VAL A 54 8.03 8.24 -14.76
CA VAL A 54 7.10 7.58 -15.67
C VAL A 54 7.52 6.11 -15.90
N PRO A 55 6.60 5.14 -15.81
CA PRO A 55 6.89 3.75 -16.17
C PRO A 55 7.24 3.63 -17.66
N ALA A 56 8.52 3.43 -17.96
CA ALA A 56 9.05 3.47 -19.32
C ALA A 56 9.03 2.10 -19.99
N ILE A 57 9.54 1.07 -19.31
CA ILE A 57 9.77 -0.27 -19.88
C ILE A 57 9.22 -1.34 -18.93
N CYS A 58 8.63 -2.41 -19.47
CA CYS A 58 8.24 -3.58 -18.70
C CYS A 58 8.74 -4.87 -19.36
N GLU A 59 9.22 -5.82 -18.56
CA GLU A 59 9.74 -7.10 -19.09
C GLU A 59 8.65 -8.09 -19.55
N CYS A 60 7.37 -7.72 -19.39
CA CYS A 60 6.26 -8.61 -19.68
C CYS A 60 6.07 -8.86 -21.19
N PRO A 61 5.45 -10.01 -21.57
CA PRO A 61 5.24 -10.34 -22.98
C PRO A 61 4.43 -9.29 -23.77
N ALA A 62 3.51 -8.58 -23.10
CA ALA A 62 2.68 -7.58 -23.77
C ALA A 62 3.47 -6.33 -24.19
N ASP A 63 4.45 -5.90 -23.39
CA ASP A 63 5.30 -4.74 -23.70
C ASP A 63 6.22 -5.03 -24.88
N LYS A 64 6.61 -6.32 -25.06
CA LYS A 64 7.40 -6.77 -26.22
C LYS A 64 6.59 -6.84 -27.52
N GLN A 65 5.28 -7.06 -27.41
CA GLN A 65 4.40 -7.30 -28.56
C GLN A 65 3.71 -6.01 -29.07
N TYR A 66 3.48 -5.05 -28.18
CA TYR A 66 2.70 -3.85 -28.48
C TYR A 66 3.42 -2.59 -28.00
N ASP A 67 3.36 -1.53 -28.78
CA ASP A 67 3.98 -0.22 -28.43
C ASP A 67 3.19 0.52 -27.33
N SER A 68 1.91 0.19 -27.15
CA SER A 68 1.08 0.78 -26.09
C SER A 68 1.48 0.28 -24.70
N ALA A 69 1.37 1.13 -23.68
CA ALA A 69 1.69 0.78 -22.31
C ALA A 69 0.93 -0.47 -21.84
N CYS A 70 1.67 -1.48 -21.41
CA CYS A 70 1.09 -2.69 -20.87
C CYS A 70 0.37 -2.43 -19.52
N LYS A 71 -0.46 -3.38 -19.10
CA LYS A 71 -1.23 -3.28 -17.84
C LYS A 71 -0.35 -3.05 -16.61
N HIS A 72 0.88 -3.54 -16.60
CA HIS A 72 1.80 -3.37 -15.48
C HIS A 72 2.31 -1.93 -15.38
N ARG A 73 2.75 -1.33 -16.50
CA ARG A 73 3.13 0.09 -16.57
C ARG A 73 1.99 0.99 -16.13
N VAL A 74 0.79 0.73 -16.64
CA VAL A 74 -0.41 1.49 -16.25
C VAL A 74 -0.73 1.27 -14.76
N ALA A 75 -0.58 0.05 -14.24
CA ALA A 75 -0.82 -0.24 -12.83
C ALA A 75 0.13 0.51 -11.89
N VAL A 76 1.42 0.61 -12.26
CA VAL A 76 2.39 1.43 -11.52
C VAL A 76 2.02 2.92 -11.62
N ALA A 77 1.70 3.41 -12.83
CA ALA A 77 1.36 4.83 -13.04
C ALA A 77 0.08 5.29 -12.30
N ILE A 78 -0.90 4.40 -12.08
CA ILE A 78 -2.08 4.68 -11.24
C ILE A 78 -1.68 4.92 -9.78
N ARG A 79 -0.64 4.22 -9.30
CA ARG A 79 -0.27 4.14 -7.87
C ARG A 79 0.90 5.08 -7.59
N ARG A 80 0.62 6.38 -7.54
CA ARG A 80 1.61 7.44 -7.26
C ARG A 80 2.57 7.15 -6.09
N PRO A 81 2.14 6.58 -4.94
CA PRO A 81 3.06 6.30 -3.84
C PRO A 81 4.23 5.38 -4.22
N LEU A 82 4.08 4.51 -5.24
CA LEU A 82 5.18 3.69 -5.73
C LEU A 82 6.22 4.54 -6.47
N LEU A 83 5.77 5.49 -7.30
CA LEU A 83 6.65 6.38 -8.05
C LEU A 83 7.38 7.36 -7.12
N ASP A 84 6.67 7.89 -6.12
CA ASP A 84 7.27 8.78 -5.13
C ASP A 84 8.34 8.04 -4.31
N ALA A 85 8.08 6.79 -3.92
CA ALA A 85 9.05 5.97 -3.21
C ALA A 85 10.30 5.66 -4.05
N ILE A 86 10.13 5.38 -5.35
CA ILE A 86 11.26 5.15 -6.27
C ILE A 86 12.11 6.41 -6.39
N ALA A 87 11.47 7.58 -6.57
CA ALA A 87 12.18 8.85 -6.68
C ALA A 87 13.05 9.09 -5.44
N VAL A 88 12.54 8.83 -4.23
CA VAL A 88 13.32 8.96 -2.99
C VAL A 88 14.47 7.94 -2.92
N THR A 89 14.27 6.70 -3.37
CA THR A 89 15.32 5.67 -3.34
C THR A 89 16.44 5.91 -4.35
N ASP A 90 16.12 6.46 -5.53
CA ASP A 90 17.09 6.78 -6.58
C ASP A 90 18.01 7.94 -6.13
N GLU A 91 17.43 8.92 -5.44
CA GLU A 91 18.14 10.07 -4.87
C GLU A 91 19.08 9.68 -3.70
N SER A 92 19.21 8.39 -3.35
CA SER A 92 20.16 7.84 -2.36
C SER A 92 20.25 8.68 -1.07
N GLN A 93 19.16 9.33 -0.68
CA GLN A 93 19.18 10.28 0.42
C GLN A 93 18.65 9.55 1.65
N PRO A 94 19.51 9.18 2.61
CA PRO A 94 19.08 8.47 3.79
C PRO A 94 18.07 9.33 4.54
N VAL A 95 16.86 8.79 4.71
CA VAL A 95 15.77 9.47 5.42
C VAL A 95 16.16 9.55 6.89
N ALA A 96 16.65 10.71 7.31
CA ALA A 96 16.87 11.00 8.72
C ALA A 96 15.49 11.20 9.37
N ALA A 97 15.15 10.34 10.32
CA ALA A 97 14.09 10.65 11.27
C ALA A 97 14.53 11.87 12.11
N ASP A 98 13.57 12.61 12.64
CA ASP A 98 13.78 13.78 13.50
C ASP A 98 14.68 13.53 14.72
N GLY A 99 14.93 12.26 15.07
CA GLY A 99 15.87 11.83 16.10
C GLY A 99 17.15 11.09 15.64
N GLY A 100 17.42 10.92 14.34
CA GLY A 100 18.52 10.07 13.85
C GLY A 100 19.56 10.79 13.00
N GLN A 101 20.84 10.77 13.41
CA GLN A 101 21.95 11.17 12.54
C GLN A 101 22.35 10.01 11.63
N VAL A 102 22.49 10.28 10.33
CA VAL A 102 22.98 9.29 9.38
C VAL A 102 24.51 9.27 9.43
N THR A 103 25.08 8.19 9.93
CA THR A 103 26.53 7.98 9.94
C THR A 103 26.94 7.12 8.74
N SER A 104 27.72 7.71 7.84
CA SER A 104 28.39 6.96 6.77
C SER A 104 29.49 6.09 7.41
N SER A 105 29.46 4.79 7.10
CA SER A 105 30.20 3.72 7.76
C SER A 105 31.73 3.86 7.75
N VAL A 106 32.36 3.80 8.93
CA VAL A 106 33.63 3.08 9.19
C VAL A 106 33.68 2.65 10.66
N GLY A 107 33.84 1.35 10.90
CA GLY A 107 34.69 0.79 11.97
C GLY A 107 34.26 0.89 13.45
N GLU A 108 34.36 -0.27 14.12
CA GLU A 108 34.37 -0.50 15.56
C GLU A 108 33.07 -0.38 16.39
N SER A 109 32.69 -1.55 16.93
CA SER A 109 32.34 -1.86 18.32
C SER A 109 31.98 -0.70 19.25
N ASP A 110 30.78 -0.74 19.84
CA ASP A 110 30.71 -1.13 21.25
C ASP A 110 29.28 -1.50 21.68
N THR A 111 29.28 -2.38 22.66
CA THR A 111 28.13 -3.01 23.31
C THR A 111 27.43 -1.98 24.18
N GLU A 112 26.09 -1.95 24.23
CA GLU A 112 25.37 -1.86 25.52
C GLU A 112 23.85 -2.03 25.38
N ASN A 113 23.37 -2.79 26.35
CA ASN A 113 22.04 -3.30 26.61
C ASN A 113 21.15 -2.21 27.23
N ASP A 114 19.90 -2.06 26.78
CA ASP A 114 18.84 -1.78 27.76
C ASP A 114 17.46 -2.29 27.34
N SER A 115 16.84 -2.97 28.29
CA SER A 115 15.52 -3.58 28.21
C SER A 115 14.47 -2.54 28.53
N VAL A 116 13.44 -2.42 27.69
CA VAL A 116 12.23 -1.68 28.07
C VAL A 116 10.97 -2.46 27.73
N THR A 117 10.21 -2.67 28.79
CA THR A 117 9.10 -3.59 28.99
C THR A 117 7.84 -3.12 28.26
N ASN A 118 7.27 -3.99 27.41
CA ASN A 118 5.94 -3.80 26.82
C ASN A 118 4.86 -3.77 27.93
N THR A 119 4.46 -2.57 28.35
CA THR A 119 3.28 -2.40 29.21
C THR A 119 2.09 -2.06 28.34
N ARG A 120 1.30 -3.09 28.05
CA ARG A 120 -0.01 -3.01 27.39
C ARG A 120 -1.03 -2.50 28.42
N PRO A 121 -1.71 -1.35 28.23
CA PRO A 121 -2.79 -0.99 29.12
C PRO A 121 -4.02 -1.85 28.80
N GLY A 122 -4.33 -2.73 29.75
CA GLY A 122 -5.66 -2.89 30.33
C GLY A 122 -6.83 -3.12 29.36
N SER A 123 -7.07 -4.40 29.05
CA SER A 123 -8.44 -4.88 28.86
C SER A 123 -9.14 -4.86 30.23
N SER A 124 -10.01 -3.87 30.46
CA SER A 124 -10.95 -3.90 31.57
C SER A 124 -12.31 -4.33 31.03
N GLN A 125 -12.58 -5.62 31.15
CA GLN A 125 -13.91 -6.17 31.01
C GLN A 125 -14.74 -5.81 32.25
N SER A 126 -16.02 -5.59 32.00
CA SER A 126 -17.16 -5.89 32.87
C SER A 126 -17.64 -4.79 33.82
N ALA A 127 -18.77 -4.18 33.43
CA ALA A 127 -19.87 -3.96 34.36
C ALA A 127 -21.20 -4.10 33.61
N LEU A 128 -22.07 -4.91 34.19
CA LEU A 128 -23.40 -5.28 33.75
C LEU A 128 -24.32 -4.05 33.62
N ALA A 129 -25.06 -3.96 32.52
CA ALA A 129 -26.33 -3.24 32.47
C ALA A 129 -27.26 -3.97 31.49
N SER A 130 -28.33 -4.56 32.02
CA SER A 130 -29.47 -5.06 31.24
C SER A 130 -30.40 -3.89 30.85
N PRO A 131 -31.42 -4.13 30.01
CA PRO A 131 -31.58 -3.54 28.70
C PRO A 131 -32.53 -2.34 28.73
N ASP A 132 -32.03 -1.15 28.42
CA ASP A 132 -32.86 -0.04 27.96
C ASP A 132 -32.17 0.55 26.72
N ASP A 133 -32.94 0.64 25.65
CA ASP A 133 -32.54 0.69 24.24
C ASP A 133 -31.83 1.98 23.76
N GLU A 134 -31.38 2.86 24.65
CA GLU A 134 -31.14 4.26 24.24
C GLU A 134 -29.72 4.81 24.36
N ASP A 135 -28.76 4.14 25.02
CA ASP A 135 -27.40 4.70 25.11
C ASP A 135 -26.30 3.64 24.90
N CYS A 136 -26.12 3.24 23.65
CA CYS A 136 -24.85 2.64 23.23
C CYS A 136 -23.83 3.78 23.06
N PRO A 137 -22.79 3.89 23.91
CA PRO A 137 -21.83 4.99 23.87
C PRO A 137 -20.94 4.99 22.62
N GLU A 138 -20.98 3.91 21.83
CA GLU A 138 -20.24 3.77 20.58
C GLU A 138 -21.07 4.15 19.34
N CYS A 139 -22.37 4.42 19.51
CA CYS A 139 -23.18 4.96 18.44
C CYS A 139 -22.95 6.47 18.34
N LEU A 140 -22.73 6.96 17.13
CA LEU A 140 -22.85 8.40 16.85
C LEU A 140 -24.34 8.74 16.70
N ASP A 141 -24.69 10.00 16.95
CA ASP A 141 -26.09 10.48 16.96
C ASP A 141 -26.89 10.02 15.74
N ASP A 142 -26.29 10.13 14.55
CA ASP A 142 -26.91 9.74 13.28
C ASP A 142 -26.43 8.38 12.74
N PHE A 143 -25.44 7.72 13.37
CA PHE A 143 -24.88 6.48 12.83
C PHE A 143 -24.66 5.42 13.92
N PRO A 144 -25.48 4.35 13.95
CA PRO A 144 -25.32 3.28 14.93
C PRO A 144 -24.05 2.47 14.67
N CYS A 145 -23.44 1.94 15.74
CA CYS A 145 -22.32 1.02 15.59
C CYS A 145 -22.78 -0.32 14.97
N TRP A 146 -21.84 -1.05 14.37
CA TRP A 146 -22.14 -2.31 13.67
C TRP A 146 -22.79 -3.36 14.58
N GLU A 147 -22.40 -3.41 15.85
CA GLU A 147 -22.96 -4.37 16.79
C GLU A 147 -24.45 -4.09 17.07
N CYS A 148 -24.86 -2.82 17.11
CA CYS A 148 -26.27 -2.43 17.30
C CYS A 148 -27.14 -2.80 16.10
N VAL A 149 -26.65 -2.58 14.88
CA VAL A 149 -27.34 -2.99 13.64
C VAL A 149 -27.45 -4.51 13.57
N ARG A 150 -26.34 -5.22 13.84
CA ARG A 150 -26.28 -6.67 13.77
C ARG A 150 -27.20 -7.36 14.77
N THR A 151 -27.35 -6.82 15.97
CA THR A 151 -28.23 -7.38 17.01
C THR A 151 -29.67 -6.87 16.92
N GLY A 152 -30.00 -5.99 15.96
CA GLY A 152 -31.33 -5.41 15.80
C GLY A 152 -31.71 -4.42 16.91
N ARG A 153 -30.72 -3.77 17.53
CA ARG A 153 -30.93 -2.74 18.55
C ARG A 153 -31.15 -1.35 17.95
N ARG A 154 -30.61 -1.07 16.75
CA ARG A 154 -30.81 0.18 16.00
C ARG A 154 -30.80 -0.08 14.49
N ASP A 155 -31.57 0.68 13.75
CA ASP A 155 -31.62 0.64 12.28
C ASP A 155 -30.64 1.65 11.65
N LEU A 156 -30.18 1.35 10.44
CA LEU A 156 -29.40 2.28 9.64
C LEU A 156 -30.31 3.40 9.11
N PRO A 157 -29.87 4.67 9.16
CA PRO A 157 -30.60 5.75 8.48
C PRO A 157 -30.62 5.53 6.96
N GLU A 158 -31.67 6.00 6.28
CA GLU A 158 -31.78 6.01 4.80
C GLU A 158 -30.84 7.02 4.13
#